data_AF-A0A915UGS6-F1
#
_entry.id   AF-A0A915UGS6-F1
#
_cell.length_a   1.000
_cell.length_b   1.000
_cell.length_c   1.000
_cell.angle_alpha   90.00
_cell.angle_beta   90.00
_cell.angle_gamma   90.00
#
_symmetry.space_group_name_H-M   'P 1'
#
loop_
_entity.id
_entity.type
_entity.pdbx_description
1 polymer ?
#
loop_
_entity_poly.entity_id
_entity_poly.type
_entity_poly.pdbx_seq_one_letter_code
_entity_poly.pdbx_strand_id
1 'polypeptide(L)'
;MTHPLVEYYRCPDHLAVVETAEGLPAEPRYFRLGHGLAYGRHRPPDRAQAVDGPVEVSDGVVVQGDRLVTPFDLAEAVDNLRGERYPEALTAIADLSRVSLKRLAYYGVRPILTVGVRKHLQRLHWRGWEQISFPRWPVDTSVEAVMRRVVGLALEHGAVGEFPFIWFWPDGASSCVMMTHDVEGAAGADACDRLMDADAAHGVPSSFQVVPEAPWSTRTRTRSLVGRMRARGFEVNVHDLSHDGTLFRNRDRFLRHAATINARGREFGSRGFRSGAMYRRQDWFSALDISYDMSVPNVAHLEPQRGGCCTVMPYFNGHVLELPLTTSQDYTLFNVLGRHDTGLWQQQIDAILREHGLLSFIAHPDYLLDERAWGVYLQLLGMLQGLRDEHGAWMAAPADVDRWWRERQEMSLVHEDGEWTVTGAGSERARVAWARLDEGRVVYDVSPARRAA
;
A
#
# COMPACT_ATOMS: atom_id res chain seq x y z
N MET A 1 22.02 -4.56 -3.90
CA MET A 1 20.57 -4.30 -4.05
C MET A 1 20.03 -5.38 -4.96
N THR A 2 18.89 -5.96 -4.60
CA THR A 2 18.19 -6.95 -5.44
C THR A 2 17.59 -6.26 -6.66
N HIS A 3 17.58 -6.91 -7.82
CA HIS A 3 16.99 -6.33 -9.02
C HIS A 3 15.46 -6.16 -8.86
N PRO A 4 14.83 -5.05 -9.33
CA PRO A 4 13.40 -4.80 -9.12
C PRO A 4 12.48 -5.91 -9.63
N LEU A 5 12.79 -6.52 -10.78
CA LEU A 5 12.02 -7.67 -11.29
C LEU A 5 12.08 -8.88 -10.36
N VAL A 6 13.25 -9.15 -9.79
CA VAL A 6 13.43 -10.25 -8.83
C VAL A 6 12.68 -9.93 -7.53
N GLU A 7 12.74 -8.70 -7.05
CA GLU A 7 12.00 -8.29 -5.85
C GLU A 7 10.47 -8.42 -6.03
N TYR A 8 9.94 -7.90 -7.13
CA TYR A 8 8.50 -7.86 -7.40
C TYR A 8 7.94 -9.25 -7.77
N TYR A 9 8.52 -9.89 -8.79
CA TYR A 9 8.01 -11.15 -9.33
C TYR A 9 8.57 -12.38 -8.61
N ARG A 10 9.73 -12.28 -7.95
CA ARG A 10 10.50 -13.46 -7.50
C ARG A 10 10.77 -14.45 -8.64
N CYS A 11 11.11 -13.89 -9.80
CA CYS A 11 11.66 -14.67 -10.91
C CYS A 11 13.13 -15.03 -10.63
N PRO A 12 13.68 -16.06 -11.29
CA PRO A 12 15.11 -16.36 -11.28
C PRO A 12 15.97 -15.17 -11.74
N ASP A 13 17.14 -14.98 -11.14
CA ASP A 13 18.04 -13.84 -11.44
C ASP A 13 18.42 -13.73 -12.92
N HIS A 14 18.58 -14.87 -13.62
CA HIS A 14 18.93 -14.86 -15.04
C HIS A 14 17.81 -14.36 -15.96
N LEU A 15 16.56 -14.24 -15.48
CA LEU A 15 15.44 -13.63 -16.21
C LEU A 15 15.30 -12.12 -15.94
N ALA A 16 16.04 -11.59 -14.96
CA ALA A 16 16.10 -10.17 -14.68
C ALA A 16 17.08 -9.46 -15.62
N VAL A 17 16.82 -9.57 -16.92
CA VAL A 17 17.72 -9.19 -18.03
C VAL A 17 17.85 -7.68 -18.28
N VAL A 18 17.42 -6.83 -17.35
CA VAL A 18 17.28 -5.39 -17.57
C VAL A 18 18.49 -4.64 -17.04
N GLU A 19 19.10 -3.81 -17.88
CA GLU A 19 20.23 -2.96 -17.53
C GLU A 19 19.95 -1.51 -17.88
N THR A 20 20.60 -0.59 -17.16
CA THR A 20 20.45 0.85 -17.38
C THR A 20 21.52 1.36 -18.33
N ALA A 21 21.13 2.16 -19.32
CA ALA A 21 22.07 2.82 -20.21
C ALA A 21 23.02 3.76 -19.44
N GLU A 22 24.31 3.75 -19.79
CA GLU A 22 25.29 4.66 -19.20
C GLU A 22 25.00 6.12 -19.54
N GLY A 23 25.43 7.05 -18.68
CA GLY A 23 25.34 8.49 -18.94
C GLY A 23 23.90 9.03 -18.95
N LEU A 24 23.07 8.59 -17.99
CA LEU A 24 21.78 9.23 -17.74
C LEU A 24 21.99 10.68 -17.25
N PRO A 25 21.11 11.62 -17.61
CA PRO A 25 21.11 12.96 -17.03
C PRO A 25 21.02 12.94 -15.50
N ALA A 26 21.60 13.93 -14.83
CA ALA A 26 21.63 13.97 -13.37
C ALA A 26 20.26 14.27 -12.74
N GLU A 27 19.39 15.03 -13.41
CA GLU A 27 18.10 15.45 -12.86
C GLU A 27 16.99 14.43 -13.17
N PRO A 28 16.27 13.92 -12.14
CA PRO A 28 15.11 13.07 -12.35
C PRO A 28 13.90 13.86 -12.83
N ARG A 29 13.15 13.28 -13.77
CA ARG A 29 11.95 13.88 -14.37
C ARG A 29 10.87 12.81 -14.58
N TYR A 30 9.64 13.26 -14.78
CA TYR A 30 8.56 12.36 -15.17
C TYR A 30 8.79 11.84 -16.59
N PHE A 31 8.48 10.56 -16.80
CA PHE A 31 8.49 9.92 -18.11
C PHE A 31 7.41 8.84 -18.19
N ARG A 32 7.04 8.44 -19.41
CA ARG A 32 6.08 7.36 -19.68
C ARG A 32 6.80 6.13 -20.20
N LEU A 33 6.33 4.98 -19.74
CA LEU A 33 6.65 3.67 -20.27
C LEU A 33 5.34 2.99 -20.66
N GLY A 34 4.90 3.23 -21.90
CA GLY A 34 3.55 2.91 -22.35
C GLY A 34 2.49 3.65 -21.54
N HIS A 35 1.65 2.90 -20.82
CA HIS A 35 0.59 3.49 -19.97
C HIS A 35 1.07 3.88 -18.56
N GLY A 36 2.26 3.43 -18.14
CA GLY A 36 2.84 3.72 -16.83
C GLY A 36 3.49 5.10 -16.80
N LEU A 37 3.26 5.87 -15.73
CA LEU A 37 3.96 7.13 -15.47
C LEU A 37 5.02 6.87 -14.39
N ALA A 38 6.28 7.17 -14.69
CA ALA A 38 7.39 6.97 -13.77
C ALA A 38 8.10 8.30 -13.47
N TYR A 39 8.91 8.32 -12.42
CA TYR A 39 9.72 9.47 -12.04
C TYR A 39 11.15 9.03 -11.72
N GLY A 40 12.12 9.54 -12.47
CA GLY A 40 13.52 9.19 -12.29
C GLY A 40 14.41 9.75 -13.40
N ARG A 41 15.71 9.50 -13.28
CA ARG A 41 16.66 9.83 -14.35
C ARG A 41 16.37 8.99 -15.58
N HIS A 42 16.28 9.66 -16.73
CA HIS A 42 16.08 9.01 -18.02
C HIS A 42 16.68 9.86 -19.15
N ARG A 43 17.06 9.20 -20.24
CA ARG A 43 17.45 9.82 -21.50
C ARG A 43 16.20 9.99 -22.37
N PRO A 44 15.77 11.24 -22.66
CA PRO A 44 14.67 11.45 -23.59
C PRO A 44 15.10 11.03 -25.01
N PRO A 45 14.16 10.62 -25.88
CA PRO A 45 14.44 10.44 -27.30
C PRO A 45 15.02 11.71 -27.92
N ASP A 46 15.91 11.59 -28.92
CA ASP A 46 16.58 12.75 -29.56
C ASP A 46 15.60 13.83 -30.06
N ARG A 47 14.37 13.44 -30.42
CA ARG A 47 13.30 14.33 -30.89
C ARG A 47 12.47 15.00 -29.77
N ALA A 48 12.67 14.61 -28.51
CA ALA A 48 11.80 14.97 -27.39
C ALA A 48 12.38 16.06 -26.46
N GLN A 49 13.59 16.59 -26.74
CA GLN A 49 14.25 17.59 -25.89
C GLN A 49 13.48 18.92 -25.75
N ALA A 50 12.39 19.13 -26.51
CA ALA A 50 11.59 20.36 -26.52
C ALA A 50 10.11 20.19 -26.10
N VAL A 51 9.70 19.02 -25.57
CA VAL A 51 8.30 18.76 -25.20
C VAL A 51 8.06 19.10 -23.73
N ASP A 52 6.99 19.86 -23.45
CA ASP A 52 6.52 20.09 -22.08
C ASP A 52 5.69 18.87 -21.61
N GLY A 53 6.11 18.27 -20.49
CA GLY A 53 5.47 17.09 -19.90
C GLY A 53 6.22 15.75 -20.07
N PRO A 54 5.64 14.63 -19.55
CA PRO A 54 6.30 13.33 -19.53
C PRO A 54 6.49 12.74 -20.94
N VAL A 55 7.73 12.39 -21.28
CA VAL A 55 8.10 11.80 -22.57
C VAL A 55 7.97 10.28 -22.56
N GLU A 56 7.54 9.67 -23.66
CA GLU A 56 7.55 8.21 -23.83
C GLU A 56 8.97 7.72 -24.09
N VAL A 57 9.42 6.70 -23.37
CA VAL A 57 10.80 6.18 -23.44
C VAL A 57 10.90 4.74 -23.94
N SER A 58 9.78 4.07 -24.25
CA SER A 58 9.78 2.69 -24.77
C SER A 58 10.67 2.52 -26.01
N ASP A 59 10.67 3.50 -26.93
CA ASP A 59 11.44 3.43 -28.18
C ASP A 59 12.97 3.53 -27.98
N GLY A 60 13.40 4.00 -26.81
CA GLY A 60 14.82 4.10 -26.46
C GLY A 60 15.40 2.81 -25.88
N VAL A 61 14.59 1.77 -25.76
CA VAL A 61 15.01 0.46 -25.24
C VAL A 61 15.72 -0.33 -26.33
N VAL A 62 16.90 -0.85 -26.02
CA VAL A 62 17.76 -1.55 -26.99
C VAL A 62 18.11 -2.94 -26.47
N VAL A 63 18.12 -3.91 -27.37
CA VAL A 63 18.57 -5.28 -27.07
C VAL A 63 20.07 -5.37 -27.31
N GLN A 64 20.82 -5.84 -26.31
CA GLN A 64 22.25 -6.13 -26.42
C GLN A 64 22.51 -7.57 -25.98
N GLY A 65 22.62 -8.47 -26.96
CA GLY A 65 22.70 -9.91 -26.67
C GLY A 65 21.39 -10.42 -26.06
N ASP A 66 21.47 -10.96 -24.86
CA ASP A 66 20.36 -11.46 -24.04
C ASP A 66 19.80 -10.40 -23.07
N ARG A 67 20.26 -9.14 -23.16
CA ARG A 67 19.91 -8.07 -22.22
C ARG A 67 19.07 -6.97 -22.85
N LEU A 68 18.19 -6.40 -22.03
CA LEU A 68 17.37 -5.24 -22.34
C LEU A 68 17.99 -4.00 -21.70
N VAL A 69 18.56 -3.10 -22.50
CA VAL A 69 19.14 -1.85 -22.03
C VAL A 69 18.09 -0.74 -22.09
N THR A 70 17.68 -0.23 -20.93
CA THR A 70 16.66 0.82 -20.79
C THR A 70 17.29 2.21 -20.74
N PRO A 71 16.65 3.24 -21.33
CA PRO A 71 17.11 4.63 -21.25
C PRO A 71 16.77 5.27 -19.90
N PHE A 72 16.49 4.49 -18.86
CA PHE A 72 16.12 4.93 -17.51
C PHE A 72 16.57 3.87 -16.50
N ASP A 73 16.72 4.27 -15.25
CA ASP A 73 16.99 3.35 -14.14
C ASP A 73 15.67 2.82 -13.57
N LEU A 74 15.41 1.52 -13.76
CA LEU A 74 14.17 0.88 -13.30
C LEU A 74 14.06 0.88 -11.76
N ALA A 75 15.17 0.65 -11.06
CA ALA A 75 15.17 0.62 -9.59
C ALA A 75 14.86 2.01 -9.04
N GLU A 76 15.53 3.03 -9.58
CA GLU A 76 15.26 4.42 -9.22
C GLU A 76 13.80 4.82 -9.50
N ALA A 77 13.27 4.45 -10.67
CA ALA A 77 11.90 4.77 -11.05
C ALA A 77 10.88 4.17 -10.08
N VAL A 78 11.04 2.89 -9.71
CA VAL A 78 10.14 2.20 -8.78
C VAL A 78 10.29 2.74 -7.35
N ASP A 79 11.53 2.92 -6.88
CA ASP A 79 11.82 3.44 -5.54
C ASP A 79 11.32 4.86 -5.34
N ASN A 80 11.40 5.70 -6.38
CA ASN A 80 10.91 7.06 -6.30
C ASN A 80 9.39 7.12 -6.17
N LEU A 81 8.66 6.22 -6.83
CA LEU A 81 7.22 6.12 -6.71
C LEU A 81 6.82 5.60 -5.33
N ARG A 82 7.32 4.42 -4.95
CA ARG A 82 7.01 3.79 -3.65
C ARG A 82 7.39 4.66 -2.47
N GLY A 83 8.59 5.25 -2.52
CA GLY A 83 9.16 6.10 -1.48
C GLY A 83 8.74 7.57 -1.55
N GLU A 84 7.78 7.94 -2.42
CA GLU A 84 7.24 9.29 -2.52
C GLU A 84 8.30 10.38 -2.78
N ARG A 85 9.28 10.08 -3.64
CA ARG A 85 10.43 10.97 -3.95
C ARG A 85 10.18 11.87 -5.16
N TYR A 86 8.95 11.95 -5.63
CA TYR A 86 8.53 12.85 -6.71
C TYR A 86 8.09 14.23 -6.16
N PRO A 87 8.08 15.29 -7.00
CA PRO A 87 8.05 16.68 -6.53
C PRO A 87 6.86 17.04 -5.64
N GLU A 88 5.66 16.57 -5.98
CA GLU A 88 4.42 16.83 -5.27
C GLU A 88 4.45 16.27 -3.84
N ALA A 89 4.97 15.04 -3.67
CA ALA A 89 5.08 14.41 -2.37
C ALA A 89 6.23 14.98 -1.54
N LEU A 90 7.38 15.28 -2.15
CA LEU A 90 8.49 15.96 -1.47
C LEU A 90 8.07 17.33 -0.93
N THR A 91 7.26 18.08 -1.69
CA THR A 91 6.70 19.35 -1.23
C THR A 91 5.81 19.15 -0.01
N ALA A 92 4.93 18.15 -0.02
CA ALA A 92 4.06 17.82 1.11
C ALA A 92 4.86 17.42 2.36
N ILE A 93 5.90 16.61 2.20
CA ILE A 93 6.82 16.22 3.27
C ILE A 93 7.54 17.46 3.86
N ALA A 94 7.98 18.39 3.03
CA ALA A 94 8.60 19.64 3.49
C ALA A 94 7.61 20.50 4.32
N ASP A 95 6.35 20.56 3.89
CA ASP A 95 5.28 21.27 4.61
C ASP A 95 4.90 20.63 5.95
N LEU A 96 5.21 19.35 6.18
CA LEU A 96 5.04 18.73 7.49
C LEU A 96 5.94 19.36 8.56
N SER A 97 7.17 19.69 8.19
CA SER A 97 8.18 20.24 9.10
C SER A 97 7.95 21.70 9.44
N ARG A 98 7.19 22.43 8.60
CA ARG A 98 6.87 23.84 8.83
C ARG A 98 5.88 23.94 9.99
N VAL A 99 6.20 24.79 10.97
CA VAL A 99 5.32 25.09 12.10
C VAL A 99 4.09 25.82 11.57
N SER A 100 3.04 25.08 11.26
CA SER A 100 1.75 25.66 10.93
C SER A 100 0.98 25.93 12.21
N LEU A 101 0.90 27.21 12.61
CA LEU A 101 -0.02 27.69 13.65
C LEU A 101 -1.45 27.19 13.41
N LYS A 102 -1.86 27.01 12.13
CA LYS A 102 -3.16 26.43 11.76
C LYS A 102 -3.27 24.94 12.09
N ARG A 103 -2.19 24.16 11.95
CA ARG A 103 -2.16 22.73 12.31
C ARG A 103 -2.18 22.56 13.83
N LEU A 104 -1.37 23.33 14.56
CA LEU A 104 -1.38 23.35 16.02
C LEU A 104 -2.75 23.80 16.56
N ALA A 105 -3.35 24.83 15.97
CA ALA A 105 -4.71 25.24 16.32
C ALA A 105 -5.73 24.14 15.99
N TYR A 106 -5.70 23.57 14.78
CA TYR A 106 -6.62 22.50 14.35
C TYR A 106 -6.55 21.28 15.28
N TYR A 107 -5.37 20.74 15.56
CA TYR A 107 -5.23 19.58 16.46
C TYR A 107 -5.45 19.96 17.93
N GLY A 108 -5.22 21.21 18.32
CA GLY A 108 -5.57 21.73 19.66
C GLY A 108 -7.07 21.87 19.89
N VAL A 109 -7.86 22.16 18.84
CA VAL A 109 -9.33 22.23 18.93
C VAL A 109 -10.02 20.95 18.45
N ARG A 110 -9.34 20.04 17.74
CA ARG A 110 -9.88 18.78 17.19
C ARG A 110 -10.62 17.91 18.23
N PRO A 111 -10.21 17.84 19.51
CA PRO A 111 -10.95 17.13 20.56
C PRO A 111 -12.30 17.78 20.92
N ILE A 112 -12.48 19.08 20.64
CA ILE A 112 -13.65 19.89 21.00
C ILE A 112 -14.55 20.12 19.78
N LEU A 113 -14.00 20.02 18.56
CA LEU A 113 -14.76 20.15 17.32
C LEU A 113 -15.60 18.90 17.05
N THR A 114 -16.92 19.07 16.95
CA THR A 114 -17.82 18.02 16.47
C THR A 114 -17.44 17.60 15.04
N VAL A 115 -17.73 16.35 14.67
CA VAL A 115 -17.46 15.79 13.33
C VAL A 115 -18.01 16.72 12.23
N GLY A 116 -19.18 17.33 12.44
CA GLY A 116 -19.82 18.26 11.50
C GLY A 116 -18.99 19.52 11.19
N VAL A 117 -18.30 20.11 12.17
CA VAL A 117 -17.46 21.30 11.95
C VAL A 117 -16.16 20.93 11.25
N ARG A 118 -15.55 19.80 11.63
CA ARG A 118 -14.32 19.27 10.97
C ARG A 118 -14.57 19.00 9.49
N LYS A 119 -15.70 18.39 9.18
CA LYS A 119 -16.19 18.10 7.83
C LYS A 119 -16.26 19.35 6.94
N HIS A 120 -16.81 20.46 7.44
CA HIS A 120 -16.96 21.67 6.64
C HIS A 120 -15.62 22.38 6.37
N LEU A 121 -14.75 22.48 7.37
CA LEU A 121 -13.42 23.08 7.20
C LEU A 121 -12.57 22.29 6.20
N GLN A 122 -12.64 20.97 6.27
CA GLN A 122 -11.87 20.10 5.40
C GLN A 122 -12.40 20.09 3.95
N ARG A 123 -13.73 20.05 3.74
CA ARG A 123 -14.32 20.21 2.40
C ARG A 123 -13.89 21.51 1.71
N LEU A 124 -13.73 22.58 2.49
CA LEU A 124 -13.23 23.85 1.97
C LEU A 124 -11.73 23.79 1.66
N HIS A 125 -10.95 23.12 2.52
CA HIS A 125 -9.51 22.94 2.36
C HIS A 125 -9.14 22.14 1.10
N TRP A 126 -9.94 21.12 0.75
CA TRP A 126 -9.67 20.27 -0.40
C TRP A 126 -10.39 20.70 -1.69
N ARG A 127 -10.85 21.96 -1.80
CA ARG A 127 -11.36 22.46 -3.09
C ARG A 127 -10.29 22.30 -4.18
N GLY A 128 -10.71 21.80 -5.35
CA GLY A 128 -9.82 21.55 -6.48
C GLY A 128 -9.00 20.25 -6.40
N TRP A 129 -9.30 19.36 -5.45
CA TRP A 129 -8.62 18.05 -5.35
C TRP A 129 -8.77 17.21 -6.64
N GLU A 130 -9.92 17.33 -7.33
CA GLU A 130 -10.18 16.65 -8.62
C GLU A 130 -9.23 17.10 -9.75
N GLN A 131 -8.51 18.22 -9.58
CA GLN A 131 -7.54 18.72 -10.56
C GLN A 131 -6.13 18.18 -10.32
N ILE A 132 -5.91 17.41 -9.24
CA ILE A 132 -4.62 16.80 -8.97
C ILE A 132 -4.39 15.68 -9.99
N SER A 133 -3.33 15.82 -10.78
CA SER A 133 -3.01 14.90 -11.88
C SER A 133 -2.27 13.64 -11.43
N PHE A 134 -1.49 13.72 -10.35
CA PHE A 134 -0.64 12.64 -9.87
C PHE A 134 -0.52 12.59 -8.33
N PRO A 135 -0.57 11.40 -7.70
CA PRO A 135 -0.93 10.09 -8.27
C PRO A 135 -2.34 10.08 -8.88
N ARG A 136 -2.67 9.13 -9.76
CA ARG A 136 -3.96 9.06 -10.46
C ARG A 136 -5.07 8.57 -9.52
N TRP A 137 -6.13 9.35 -9.36
CA TRP A 137 -7.32 8.95 -8.61
C TRP A 137 -8.25 8.04 -9.45
N PRO A 138 -8.95 7.06 -8.87
CA PRO A 138 -9.01 6.71 -7.45
C PRO A 138 -7.98 5.66 -6.99
N VAL A 139 -7.25 5.06 -7.93
CA VAL A 139 -6.16 4.10 -7.68
C VAL A 139 -5.08 4.36 -8.72
N ASP A 140 -3.82 4.47 -8.27
CA ASP A 140 -2.65 4.60 -9.13
C ASP A 140 -1.90 3.28 -9.17
N THR A 141 -1.72 2.75 -10.38
CA THR A 141 -1.06 1.47 -10.67
C THR A 141 0.23 1.65 -11.46
N SER A 142 0.89 2.81 -11.29
CA SER A 142 2.05 3.18 -12.10
C SER A 142 3.22 2.21 -11.91
N VAL A 143 3.46 1.73 -10.69
CA VAL A 143 4.50 0.72 -10.44
C VAL A 143 4.17 -0.58 -11.17
N GLU A 144 2.94 -1.09 -11.05
CA GLU A 144 2.50 -2.31 -11.74
C GLU A 144 2.62 -2.15 -13.27
N ALA A 145 2.23 -0.98 -13.79
CA ALA A 145 2.30 -0.68 -15.22
C ALA A 145 3.74 -0.66 -15.74
N VAL A 146 4.68 -0.07 -15.00
CA VAL A 146 6.10 -0.04 -15.36
C VAL A 146 6.69 -1.44 -15.31
N MET A 147 6.49 -2.19 -14.22
CA MET A 147 7.02 -3.55 -14.05
C MET A 147 6.51 -4.49 -15.14
N ARG A 148 5.21 -4.45 -15.41
CA ARG A 148 4.58 -5.26 -16.46
C ARG A 148 5.07 -4.87 -17.86
N ARG A 149 5.25 -3.57 -18.15
CA ARG A 149 5.75 -3.13 -19.46
C ARG A 149 7.20 -3.55 -19.68
N VAL A 150 8.04 -3.53 -18.65
CA VAL A 150 9.42 -4.04 -18.73
C VAL A 150 9.45 -5.54 -19.04
N VAL A 151 8.64 -6.34 -18.36
CA VAL A 151 8.50 -7.78 -18.67
C VAL A 151 8.00 -7.98 -20.10
N GLY A 152 7.01 -7.19 -20.53
CA GLY A 152 6.49 -7.21 -21.90
C GLY A 152 7.58 -6.93 -22.93
N LEU A 153 8.41 -5.89 -22.72
CA LEU A 153 9.55 -5.58 -23.58
C LEU A 153 10.57 -6.72 -23.63
N ALA A 154 10.88 -7.35 -22.50
CA ALA A 154 11.80 -8.49 -22.46
C ALA A 154 11.29 -9.68 -23.31
N LEU A 155 9.98 -9.94 -23.28
CA LEU A 155 9.33 -10.98 -24.10
C LEU A 155 9.24 -10.57 -25.58
N GLU A 156 8.81 -9.34 -25.88
CA GLU A 156 8.64 -8.81 -27.25
C GLU A 156 9.95 -8.85 -28.05
N HIS A 157 11.05 -8.54 -27.36
CA HIS A 157 12.38 -8.49 -27.95
C HIS A 157 13.14 -9.82 -27.88
N GLY A 158 12.53 -10.88 -27.33
CA GLY A 158 13.14 -12.21 -27.23
C GLY A 158 14.35 -12.27 -26.30
N ALA A 159 14.51 -11.30 -25.38
CA ALA A 159 15.53 -11.35 -24.34
C ALA A 159 15.25 -12.51 -23.36
N VAL A 160 13.97 -12.87 -23.20
CA VAL A 160 13.52 -14.09 -22.52
C VAL A 160 12.45 -14.79 -23.35
N GLY A 161 12.48 -16.14 -23.39
CA GLY A 161 11.46 -16.94 -24.11
C GLY A 161 10.19 -17.21 -23.29
N GLU A 162 10.34 -17.24 -21.97
CA GLU A 162 9.25 -17.29 -20.99
C GLU A 162 9.66 -16.50 -19.74
N PHE A 163 8.68 -16.05 -18.96
CA PHE A 163 8.92 -15.34 -17.70
C PHE A 163 8.15 -16.00 -16.55
N PRO A 164 8.63 -17.15 -16.04
CA PRO A 164 8.11 -17.79 -14.85
C PRO A 164 8.50 -17.03 -13.59
N PHE A 165 7.58 -17.02 -12.62
CA PHE A 165 7.76 -16.32 -11.36
C PHE A 165 6.93 -16.96 -10.24
N ILE A 166 7.21 -16.61 -8.98
CA ILE A 166 6.38 -17.04 -7.85
C ILE A 166 5.16 -16.13 -7.79
N TRP A 167 3.97 -16.71 -7.95
CA TRP A 167 2.70 -15.98 -7.90
C TRP A 167 2.60 -15.11 -6.65
N PHE A 168 1.85 -14.02 -6.77
CA PHE A 168 1.73 -13.04 -5.70
C PHE A 168 1.08 -13.68 -4.48
N TRP A 169 -0.15 -14.14 -4.52
CA TRP A 169 -0.84 -14.55 -3.28
C TRP A 169 -0.73 -16.06 -3.02
N PRO A 170 -0.84 -16.50 -1.76
CA PRO A 170 -0.73 -17.91 -1.45
C PRO A 170 -1.89 -18.68 -2.08
N ASP A 171 -1.66 -19.96 -2.30
CA ASP A 171 -2.60 -20.93 -2.81
C ASP A 171 -3.15 -20.63 -4.21
N GLY A 172 -2.57 -19.63 -4.90
CA GLY A 172 -3.03 -19.16 -6.20
C GLY A 172 -4.15 -18.11 -6.12
N ALA A 173 -4.38 -17.50 -4.95
CA ALA A 173 -5.41 -16.49 -4.78
C ALA A 173 -5.22 -15.31 -5.76
N SER A 174 -6.32 -14.78 -6.28
CA SER A 174 -6.28 -13.77 -7.36
C SER A 174 -5.81 -12.40 -6.88
N SER A 175 -6.10 -12.08 -5.62
CA SER A 175 -5.81 -10.83 -4.91
C SER A 175 -5.79 -11.11 -3.39
N CYS A 176 -5.43 -10.11 -2.59
CA CYS A 176 -5.55 -10.16 -1.13
C CYS A 176 -6.50 -9.08 -0.63
N VAL A 177 -7.26 -9.35 0.42
CA VAL A 177 -8.15 -8.39 1.10
C VAL A 177 -7.74 -8.28 2.56
N MET A 178 -7.63 -7.05 3.04
CA MET A 178 -7.30 -6.71 4.42
C MET A 178 -8.25 -5.61 4.93
N MET A 179 -8.85 -5.85 6.09
CA MET A 179 -9.70 -4.88 6.79
C MET A 179 -9.02 -4.42 8.08
N THR A 180 -8.95 -3.10 8.29
CA THR A 180 -8.39 -2.55 9.52
C THR A 180 -9.30 -1.47 10.13
N HIS A 181 -9.17 -1.28 11.45
CA HIS A 181 -9.99 -0.38 12.24
C HIS A 181 -9.16 0.56 13.10
N ASP A 182 -9.11 1.83 12.71
CA ASP A 182 -8.43 2.87 13.46
C ASP A 182 -9.35 3.39 14.59
N VAL A 183 -8.96 3.13 15.84
CA VAL A 183 -9.73 3.50 17.05
C VAL A 183 -9.24 4.85 17.56
N GLU A 184 -10.00 5.91 17.26
CA GLU A 184 -9.57 7.30 17.46
C GLU A 184 -10.21 7.97 18.68
N GLY A 185 -11.31 7.44 19.22
CA GLY A 185 -12.09 8.08 20.29
C GLY A 185 -12.77 7.11 21.27
N ALA A 186 -13.27 7.67 22.37
CA ALA A 186 -13.91 6.87 23.42
C ALA A 186 -15.19 6.16 22.94
N ALA A 187 -16.01 6.84 22.13
CA ALA A 187 -17.21 6.25 21.57
C ALA A 187 -16.89 5.12 20.57
N GLY A 188 -15.87 5.32 19.72
CA GLY A 188 -15.39 4.26 18.84
C GLY A 188 -14.84 3.06 19.62
N ALA A 189 -14.06 3.30 20.68
CA ALA A 189 -13.55 2.24 21.56
C ALA A 189 -14.67 1.43 22.22
N ASP A 190 -15.78 2.07 22.61
CA ASP A 190 -16.95 1.40 23.19
C ASP A 190 -17.78 0.66 22.13
N ALA A 191 -17.69 1.06 20.85
CA ALA A 191 -18.37 0.41 19.73
C ALA A 191 -17.59 -0.76 19.12
N CYS A 192 -16.33 -0.98 19.51
CA CYS A 192 -15.47 -2.02 18.90
C CYS A 192 -16.06 -3.44 18.99
N ASP A 193 -16.81 -3.78 20.05
CA ASP A 193 -17.42 -5.10 20.16
C ASP A 193 -18.46 -5.36 19.05
N ARG A 194 -19.22 -4.33 18.66
CA ARG A 194 -20.20 -4.40 17.55
C ARG A 194 -19.50 -4.61 16.20
N LEU A 195 -18.35 -3.97 15.98
CA LEU A 195 -17.57 -4.19 14.75
C LEU A 195 -16.98 -5.60 14.71
N MET A 196 -16.35 -6.04 15.80
CA MET A 196 -15.81 -7.40 15.89
C MET A 196 -16.88 -8.47 15.65
N ASP A 197 -18.12 -8.27 16.14
CA ASP A 197 -19.24 -9.17 15.84
C ASP A 197 -19.61 -9.18 14.35
N ALA A 198 -19.67 -8.01 13.72
CA ALA A 198 -20.00 -7.88 12.31
C ALA A 198 -18.93 -8.52 11.41
N ASP A 199 -17.65 -8.27 11.69
CA ASP A 199 -16.54 -8.83 10.92
C ASP A 199 -16.52 -10.36 11.01
N ALA A 200 -16.66 -10.89 12.23
CA ALA A 200 -16.71 -12.33 12.47
C ALA A 200 -17.91 -12.97 11.76
N ALA A 201 -19.08 -12.33 11.76
CA ALA A 201 -20.27 -12.82 11.08
C ALA A 201 -20.09 -12.94 9.55
N HIS A 202 -19.23 -12.12 8.95
CA HIS A 202 -18.88 -12.19 7.51
C HIS A 202 -17.60 -13.00 7.24
N GLY A 203 -16.94 -13.52 8.28
CA GLY A 203 -15.67 -14.22 8.18
C GLY A 203 -14.54 -13.32 7.67
N VAL A 204 -14.54 -12.04 8.07
CA VAL A 204 -13.49 -11.07 7.74
C VAL A 204 -12.47 -11.03 8.88
N PRO A 205 -11.24 -11.52 8.70
CA PRO A 205 -10.18 -11.36 9.68
C PRO A 205 -9.70 -9.90 9.65
N SER A 206 -10.07 -9.11 10.65
CA SER A 206 -9.70 -7.70 10.76
C SER A 206 -8.66 -7.43 11.84
N SER A 207 -8.07 -6.24 11.80
CA SER A 207 -7.12 -5.76 12.80
C SER A 207 -7.55 -4.40 13.35
N PHE A 208 -7.24 -4.15 14.62
CA PHE A 208 -7.57 -2.89 15.30
C PHE A 208 -6.31 -2.11 15.62
N GLN A 209 -6.25 -0.86 15.19
CA GLN A 209 -5.15 0.06 15.42
C GLN A 209 -5.52 0.94 16.61
N VAL A 210 -4.83 0.78 17.73
CA VAL A 210 -5.16 1.44 19.00
C VAL A 210 -4.10 2.47 19.37
N VAL A 211 -4.54 3.69 19.69
CA VAL A 211 -3.65 4.77 20.14
C VAL A 211 -3.22 4.54 21.59
N PRO A 212 -1.92 4.30 21.88
CA PRO A 212 -1.50 3.89 23.20
C PRO A 212 -1.65 4.97 24.28
N GLU A 213 -1.37 6.22 23.92
CA GLU A 213 -1.42 7.39 24.82
C GLU A 213 -2.52 8.36 24.34
N ALA A 214 -3.67 7.79 23.98
CA ALA A 214 -4.87 8.52 23.61
C ALA A 214 -5.31 9.52 24.70
N PRO A 215 -5.56 10.80 24.36
CA PRO A 215 -6.00 11.81 25.34
C PRO A 215 -7.34 11.47 26.05
N TRP A 216 -8.16 10.61 25.44
CA TRP A 216 -9.47 10.21 25.93
C TRP A 216 -9.47 8.89 26.73
N SER A 217 -8.31 8.23 26.89
CA SER A 217 -8.20 6.94 27.57
C SER A 217 -7.11 6.96 28.63
N THR A 218 -7.35 6.24 29.73
CA THR A 218 -6.27 5.90 30.65
C THR A 218 -5.52 4.69 30.10
N ARG A 219 -4.23 4.55 30.44
CA ARG A 219 -3.44 3.37 30.06
C ARG A 219 -4.14 2.06 30.44
N THR A 220 -4.77 2.00 31.61
CA THR A 220 -5.51 0.82 32.06
C THR A 220 -6.68 0.50 31.13
N ARG A 221 -7.48 1.50 30.74
CA ARG A 221 -8.59 1.31 29.80
C ARG A 221 -8.09 0.86 28.43
N THR A 222 -7.00 1.46 27.94
CA THR A 222 -6.36 1.04 26.68
C THR A 222 -5.90 -0.40 26.74
N ARG A 223 -5.19 -0.82 27.80
CA ARG A 223 -4.77 -2.23 27.99
C ARG A 223 -5.96 -3.18 28.03
N SER A 224 -7.04 -2.82 28.71
CA SER A 224 -8.25 -3.63 28.75
C SER A 224 -8.92 -3.75 27.38
N LEU A 225 -8.93 -2.69 26.57
CA LEU A 225 -9.44 -2.72 25.19
C LEU A 225 -8.61 -3.68 24.32
N VAL A 226 -7.28 -3.52 24.32
CA VAL A 226 -6.36 -4.40 23.60
C VAL A 226 -6.51 -5.86 24.04
N GLY A 227 -6.59 -6.11 25.35
CA GLY A 227 -6.78 -7.46 25.90
C GLY A 227 -8.08 -8.10 25.43
N ARG A 228 -9.19 -7.35 25.36
CA ARG A 228 -10.47 -7.86 24.85
C ARG A 228 -10.39 -8.23 23.37
N MET A 229 -9.84 -7.35 22.53
CA MET A 229 -9.69 -7.62 21.09
C MET A 229 -8.87 -8.88 20.84
N ARG A 230 -7.72 -9.02 21.50
CA ARG A 230 -6.86 -10.20 21.36
C ARG A 230 -7.52 -11.47 21.90
N ALA A 231 -8.24 -11.40 23.01
CA ALA A 231 -8.97 -12.55 23.56
C ALA A 231 -10.06 -13.07 22.60
N ARG A 232 -10.56 -12.21 21.72
CA ARG A 232 -11.51 -12.54 20.66
C ARG A 232 -10.84 -12.96 19.34
N GLY A 233 -9.51 -13.02 19.29
CA GLY A 233 -8.74 -13.46 18.13
C GLY A 233 -8.39 -12.36 17.13
N PHE A 234 -8.70 -11.09 17.41
CA PHE A 234 -8.36 -9.98 16.53
C PHE A 234 -6.92 -9.53 16.72
N GLU A 235 -6.28 -9.18 15.62
CA GLU A 235 -4.96 -8.55 15.62
C GLU A 235 -5.07 -7.13 16.17
N VAL A 236 -4.09 -6.70 16.98
CA VAL A 236 -4.04 -5.34 17.51
C VAL A 236 -2.69 -4.72 17.23
N ASN A 237 -2.71 -3.54 16.60
CA ASN A 237 -1.54 -2.78 16.21
C ASN A 237 -1.45 -1.42 16.90
N VAL A 238 -0.25 -0.84 16.94
CA VAL A 238 -0.04 0.50 17.48
C VAL A 238 -0.48 1.56 16.46
N HIS A 239 -1.36 2.47 16.88
CA HIS A 239 -1.80 3.62 16.09
C HIS A 239 -1.18 4.92 16.61
N ASP A 240 -0.13 5.40 15.97
CA ASP A 240 0.62 6.58 16.44
C ASP A 240 1.08 6.38 17.92
N LEU A 241 1.47 7.46 18.60
CA LEU A 241 1.63 7.46 20.05
C LEU A 241 0.44 8.13 20.73
N SER A 242 0.15 9.37 20.36
CA SER A 242 -0.86 10.23 20.99
C SER A 242 -1.90 10.74 19.99
N HIS A 243 -1.67 10.52 18.69
CA HIS A 243 -2.56 10.97 17.62
C HIS A 243 -2.76 12.50 17.58
N ASP A 244 -1.72 13.24 17.97
CA ASP A 244 -1.73 14.72 18.08
C ASP A 244 -1.31 15.45 16.78
N GLY A 245 -0.98 14.70 15.72
CA GLY A 245 -0.56 15.24 14.43
C GLY A 245 0.87 15.78 14.40
N THR A 246 1.69 15.52 15.43
CA THR A 246 3.06 16.05 15.55
C THR A 246 4.15 14.99 15.54
N LEU A 247 3.80 13.69 15.37
CA LEU A 247 4.75 12.58 15.34
C LEU A 247 5.93 12.80 14.37
N PHE A 248 5.63 13.22 13.14
CA PHE A 248 6.61 13.40 12.06
C PHE A 248 7.15 14.84 11.92
N ARG A 249 6.96 15.69 12.95
CA ARG A 249 7.36 17.11 12.89
C ARG A 249 8.87 17.29 12.67
N ASN A 250 9.69 16.52 13.38
CA ASN A 250 11.14 16.49 13.22
C ASN A 250 11.72 15.16 13.71
N ARG A 251 12.92 14.84 13.23
CA ARG A 251 13.54 13.53 13.44
C ARG A 251 13.87 13.27 14.91
N ASP A 252 14.40 14.24 15.64
CA ASP A 252 14.76 14.07 17.06
C ASP A 252 13.54 13.76 17.93
N ARG A 253 12.42 14.45 17.67
CA ARG A 253 11.14 14.16 18.33
C ARG A 253 10.68 12.75 17.97
N PHE A 254 10.68 12.39 16.69
CA PHE A 254 10.28 11.05 16.25
C PHE A 254 11.11 9.96 16.96
N LEU A 255 12.44 10.09 16.99
CA LEU A 255 13.32 9.12 17.66
C LEU A 255 13.04 8.98 19.16
N ARG A 256 12.73 10.08 19.86
CA ARG A 256 12.30 10.00 21.27
C ARG A 256 10.98 9.25 21.44
N HIS A 257 10.01 9.49 20.57
CA HIS A 257 8.73 8.78 20.63
C HIS A 257 8.81 7.34 20.13
N ALA A 258 9.72 7.02 19.21
CA ALA A 258 9.97 5.67 18.71
C ALA A 258 10.26 4.70 19.87
N ALA A 259 11.09 5.11 20.84
CA ALA A 259 11.36 4.30 22.02
C ALA A 259 10.07 3.95 22.82
N THR A 260 9.18 4.93 22.99
CA THR A 260 7.89 4.72 23.66
C THR A 260 6.95 3.87 22.81
N ILE A 261 6.85 4.14 21.50
CA ILE A 261 6.04 3.37 20.55
C ILE A 261 6.46 1.89 20.59
N ASN A 262 7.76 1.61 20.54
CA ASN A 262 8.30 0.25 20.60
C ASN A 262 7.96 -0.44 21.93
N ALA A 263 8.04 0.29 23.05
CA ALA A 263 7.61 -0.23 24.35
C ALA A 263 6.11 -0.55 24.40
N ARG A 264 5.27 0.28 23.77
CA ARG A 264 3.82 0.04 23.65
C ARG A 264 3.51 -1.11 22.71
N GLY A 265 4.25 -1.24 21.61
CA GLY A 265 4.14 -2.36 20.68
C GLY A 265 4.38 -3.69 21.37
N ARG A 266 5.45 -3.81 22.17
CA ARG A 266 5.70 -5.00 22.99
C ARG A 266 4.62 -5.27 24.03
N GLU A 267 4.08 -4.23 24.68
CA GLU A 267 2.97 -4.36 25.63
C GLU A 267 1.68 -4.85 24.95
N PHE A 268 1.43 -4.41 23.72
CA PHE A 268 0.27 -4.84 22.93
C PHE A 268 0.46 -6.22 22.32
N GLY A 269 1.70 -6.71 22.20
CA GLY A 269 2.06 -7.86 21.36
C GLY A 269 1.88 -7.56 19.86
N SER A 270 2.05 -6.29 19.49
CA SER A 270 1.86 -5.74 18.15
C SER A 270 3.10 -5.96 17.30
N ARG A 271 2.89 -6.25 16.01
CA ARG A 271 3.95 -6.26 14.98
C ARG A 271 3.76 -5.14 13.95
N GLY A 272 2.58 -4.53 13.89
CA GLY A 272 2.24 -3.47 12.96
C GLY A 272 2.25 -2.07 13.56
N PHE A 273 2.30 -1.08 12.67
CA PHE A 273 2.12 0.33 12.99
C PHE A 273 1.18 1.01 11.97
N ARG A 274 0.43 2.01 12.43
CA ARG A 274 -0.34 2.95 11.61
C ARG A 274 -0.13 4.34 12.14
N SER A 275 0.31 5.28 11.32
CA SER A 275 0.48 6.67 11.73
C SER A 275 -0.85 7.40 11.86
N GLY A 276 -0.90 8.36 12.78
CA GLY A 276 -2.08 9.21 12.92
C GLY A 276 -2.27 10.11 11.70
N ALA A 277 -3.51 10.14 11.21
CA ALA A 277 -3.88 10.90 10.01
C ALA A 277 -3.02 10.58 8.76
N MET A 278 -2.40 9.38 8.71
CA MET A 278 -1.52 8.93 7.62
C MET A 278 -0.32 9.86 7.37
N TYR A 279 0.11 10.62 8.38
CA TYR A 279 1.36 11.38 8.30
C TYR A 279 2.55 10.43 8.22
N ARG A 280 3.52 10.74 7.38
CA ARG A 280 4.59 9.78 7.10
C ARG A 280 5.88 10.44 6.63
N ARG A 281 6.98 9.86 7.08
CA ARG A 281 8.33 10.00 6.54
C ARG A 281 8.92 8.60 6.55
N GLN A 282 8.81 7.91 5.42
CA GLN A 282 9.03 6.46 5.35
C GLN A 282 10.46 6.08 5.80
N ASP A 283 11.45 6.93 5.54
CA ASP A 283 12.84 6.75 5.96
C ASP A 283 13.01 6.64 7.50
N TRP A 284 12.04 7.14 8.27
CA TRP A 284 12.10 7.13 9.74
C TRP A 284 11.53 5.85 10.35
N PHE A 285 10.72 5.07 9.63
CA PHE A 285 10.11 3.85 10.16
C PHE A 285 11.12 2.79 10.59
N SER A 286 12.33 2.84 10.04
CA SER A 286 13.45 1.99 10.46
C SER A 286 13.85 2.11 11.94
N ALA A 287 13.42 3.16 12.64
CA ALA A 287 13.63 3.30 14.08
C ALA A 287 12.54 2.64 14.95
N LEU A 288 11.47 2.14 14.34
CA LEU A 288 10.41 1.40 15.02
C LEU A 288 10.73 -0.09 15.03
N ASP A 289 10.36 -0.77 16.12
CA ASP A 289 10.50 -2.21 16.33
C ASP A 289 9.23 -2.90 15.83
N ILE A 290 9.05 -2.87 14.50
CA ILE A 290 7.83 -3.33 13.81
C ILE A 290 8.20 -4.20 12.61
N SER A 291 7.31 -5.11 12.23
CA SER A 291 7.45 -5.92 11.01
C SER A 291 6.79 -5.25 9.80
N TYR A 292 5.67 -4.55 10.00
CA TYR A 292 4.98 -3.88 8.90
C TYR A 292 4.45 -2.52 9.32
N ASP A 293 4.37 -1.63 8.34
CA ASP A 293 3.67 -0.36 8.41
C ASP A 293 2.47 -0.40 7.48
N MET A 294 1.48 0.44 7.79
CA MET A 294 0.31 0.64 6.95
C MET A 294 0.08 2.15 6.74
N SER A 295 1.09 3.01 6.86
CA SER A 295 0.86 4.45 6.90
C SER A 295 0.87 5.13 5.53
N VAL A 296 1.14 4.39 4.45
CA VAL A 296 1.31 4.96 3.11
C VAL A 296 0.07 4.67 2.25
N PRO A 297 -0.69 5.70 1.85
CA PRO A 297 -1.78 5.53 0.89
C PRO A 297 -1.25 5.29 -0.53
N ASN A 298 -2.04 4.63 -1.35
CA ASN A 298 -1.80 4.50 -2.79
C ASN A 298 -1.94 5.86 -3.50
N VAL A 299 -3.01 6.60 -3.17
CA VAL A 299 -3.29 7.96 -3.66
C VAL A 299 -3.73 8.83 -2.49
N ALA A 300 -3.01 9.93 -2.23
CA ALA A 300 -3.26 10.80 -1.07
C ALA A 300 -3.93 12.14 -1.45
N HIS A 301 -4.98 12.12 -2.28
CA HIS A 301 -5.65 13.35 -2.75
C HIS A 301 -6.48 14.04 -1.66
N LEU A 302 -7.06 13.25 -0.77
CA LEU A 302 -8.02 13.68 0.25
C LEU A 302 -7.48 13.51 1.67
N GLU A 303 -6.17 13.28 1.77
CA GLU A 303 -5.42 13.06 2.99
C GLU A 303 -4.74 14.37 3.42
N PRO A 304 -4.47 14.56 4.73
CA PRO A 304 -3.76 15.75 5.21
C PRO A 304 -2.34 15.91 4.67
N GLN A 305 -1.71 14.80 4.27
CA GLN A 305 -0.42 14.78 3.58
C GLN A 305 -0.60 14.17 2.20
N ARG A 306 -0.37 15.01 1.17
CA ARG A 306 -0.36 14.60 -0.24
C ARG A 306 0.77 13.62 -0.55
N GLY A 307 0.67 12.96 -1.69
CA GLY A 307 1.58 11.93 -2.17
C GLY A 307 0.83 10.64 -2.49
N GLY A 308 1.48 9.51 -2.29
CA GLY A 308 1.01 8.17 -2.56
C GLY A 308 2.12 7.27 -3.12
N CYS A 309 2.11 5.98 -2.76
CA CYS A 309 3.17 5.05 -3.20
C CYS A 309 3.00 4.52 -4.63
N CYS A 310 1.87 4.84 -5.29
CA CYS A 310 1.59 4.47 -6.69
C CYS A 310 1.72 2.98 -7.02
N THR A 311 1.51 2.13 -6.00
CA THR A 311 1.49 0.67 -6.10
C THR A 311 0.34 0.12 -5.28
N VAL A 312 -0.26 -0.95 -5.77
CA VAL A 312 -1.29 -1.74 -5.05
C VAL A 312 -0.69 -2.99 -4.42
N MET A 313 0.61 -3.21 -4.58
CA MET A 313 1.35 -4.30 -3.98
C MET A 313 2.10 -3.81 -2.74
N PRO A 314 2.21 -4.65 -1.70
CA PRO A 314 3.16 -4.36 -0.62
C PRO A 314 4.61 -4.34 -1.10
N TYR A 315 5.46 -3.65 -0.35
CA TYR A 315 6.87 -3.49 -0.67
C TYR A 315 7.71 -3.31 0.58
N PHE A 316 8.98 -3.70 0.53
CA PHE A 316 9.88 -3.56 1.67
C PHE A 316 10.53 -2.17 1.67
N ASN A 317 10.50 -1.53 2.84
CA ASN A 317 11.27 -0.34 3.16
C ASN A 317 12.28 -0.71 4.26
N GLY A 318 13.46 -1.17 3.83
CA GLY A 318 14.42 -1.81 4.71
C GLY A 318 13.84 -3.10 5.29
N HIS A 319 13.75 -3.20 6.63
CA HIS A 319 13.19 -4.37 7.30
C HIS A 319 11.66 -4.30 7.46
N VAL A 320 11.04 -3.14 7.24
CA VAL A 320 9.60 -2.93 7.42
C VAL A 320 8.90 -3.21 6.10
N LEU A 321 7.85 -4.03 6.13
CA LEU A 321 6.97 -4.22 4.98
C LEU A 321 5.89 -3.14 4.99
N GLU A 322 5.78 -2.33 3.96
CA GLU A 322 4.63 -1.44 3.78
C GLU A 322 3.46 -2.24 3.20
N LEU A 323 2.31 -2.19 3.88
CA LEU A 323 1.01 -2.66 3.41
C LEU A 323 0.16 -1.43 3.02
N PRO A 324 0.22 -0.97 1.77
CA PRO A 324 -0.33 0.34 1.41
C PRO A 324 -1.84 0.40 1.61
N LEU A 325 -2.36 1.57 1.99
CA LEU A 325 -3.80 1.85 1.96
C LEU A 325 -4.22 2.08 0.50
N THR A 326 -4.85 1.07 -0.12
CA THR A 326 -5.21 1.10 -1.54
C THR A 326 -6.64 1.57 -1.81
N THR A 327 -7.47 1.70 -0.79
CA THR A 327 -8.85 2.20 -0.92
C THR A 327 -9.09 3.44 -0.07
N SER A 328 -10.17 4.17 -0.39
CA SER A 328 -10.56 5.36 0.36
C SER A 328 -11.07 4.98 1.76
N GLN A 329 -10.70 5.76 2.77
CA GLN A 329 -11.21 5.57 4.13
C GLN A 329 -12.71 5.90 4.21
N ASP A 330 -13.44 5.25 5.12
CA ASP A 330 -14.82 5.59 5.46
C ASP A 330 -15.00 7.07 5.87
N TYR A 331 -14.03 7.65 6.58
CA TYR A 331 -14.01 9.08 6.90
C TYR A 331 -14.03 9.94 5.63
N THR A 332 -13.18 9.60 4.66
CA THR A 332 -13.14 10.28 3.35
C THR A 332 -14.49 10.16 2.64
N LEU A 333 -15.08 8.98 2.64
CA LEU A 333 -16.35 8.75 1.97
C LEU A 333 -17.51 9.55 2.62
N PHE A 334 -17.73 9.37 3.91
CA PHE A 334 -18.89 9.91 4.63
C PHE A 334 -18.74 11.40 4.98
N ASN A 335 -17.55 11.80 5.40
CA ASN A 335 -17.33 13.16 5.90
C ASN A 335 -16.81 14.07 4.82
N VAL A 336 -15.87 13.62 3.99
CA VAL A 336 -15.26 14.49 2.99
C VAL A 336 -16.17 14.59 1.77
N LEU A 337 -16.40 13.47 1.08
CA LEU A 337 -17.21 13.40 -0.13
C LEU A 337 -18.71 13.49 0.17
N GLY A 338 -19.14 13.09 1.36
CA GLY A 338 -20.56 13.09 1.73
C GLY A 338 -21.39 11.98 1.08
N ARG A 339 -20.73 10.97 0.52
CA ARG A 339 -21.37 9.80 -0.09
C ARG A 339 -21.61 8.75 0.98
N HIS A 340 -22.73 8.03 0.91
CA HIS A 340 -23.08 6.95 1.83
C HIS A 340 -23.58 5.77 1.00
N ASP A 341 -22.67 5.29 0.17
CA ASP A 341 -22.85 4.21 -0.80
C ASP A 341 -21.48 3.58 -1.07
N THR A 342 -21.44 2.38 -1.63
CA THR A 342 -20.20 1.63 -1.88
C THR A 342 -19.57 1.93 -3.25
N GLY A 343 -20.10 2.89 -4.02
CA GLY A 343 -19.75 3.06 -5.43
C GLY A 343 -18.27 3.38 -5.67
N LEU A 344 -17.66 4.20 -4.81
CA LEU A 344 -16.22 4.49 -4.90
C LEU A 344 -15.38 3.26 -4.55
N TRP A 345 -15.75 2.50 -3.50
CA TRP A 345 -15.06 1.27 -3.16
C TRP A 345 -15.16 0.23 -4.27
N GLN A 346 -16.31 0.08 -4.93
CA GLN A 346 -16.43 -0.82 -6.08
C GLN A 346 -15.45 -0.45 -7.20
N GLN A 347 -15.35 0.84 -7.55
CA GLN A 347 -14.41 1.30 -8.58
C GLN A 347 -12.94 0.99 -8.20
N GLN A 348 -12.58 1.19 -6.93
CA GLN A 348 -11.25 0.89 -6.42
C GLN A 348 -10.98 -0.62 -6.41
N ILE A 349 -11.95 -1.42 -5.96
CA ILE A 349 -11.88 -2.89 -5.97
C ILE A 349 -11.61 -3.38 -7.39
N ASP A 350 -12.40 -2.96 -8.38
CA ASP A 350 -12.23 -3.37 -9.77
C ASP A 350 -10.86 -3.00 -10.33
N ALA A 351 -10.34 -1.81 -9.99
CA ALA A 351 -9.01 -1.37 -10.41
C ALA A 351 -7.90 -2.25 -9.82
N ILE A 352 -7.99 -2.59 -8.53
CA ILE A 352 -6.98 -3.37 -7.81
C ILE A 352 -7.03 -4.85 -8.22
N LEU A 353 -8.21 -5.42 -8.44
CA LEU A 353 -8.38 -6.81 -8.89
C LEU A 353 -7.71 -7.07 -10.25
N ARG A 354 -7.78 -6.10 -11.18
CA ARG A 354 -7.10 -6.21 -12.50
C ARG A 354 -5.59 -6.29 -12.39
N GLU A 355 -5.04 -5.82 -11.28
CA GLU A 355 -3.60 -5.82 -11.01
C GLU A 355 -3.18 -6.92 -10.04
N HIS A 356 -4.10 -7.79 -9.63
CA HIS A 356 -3.86 -8.80 -8.59
C HIS A 356 -3.36 -8.19 -7.28
N GLY A 357 -3.79 -6.97 -6.95
CA GLY A 357 -3.23 -6.21 -5.83
C GLY A 357 -3.81 -6.55 -4.45
N LEU A 358 -3.31 -5.84 -3.44
CA LEU A 358 -3.85 -5.80 -2.09
C LEU A 358 -5.01 -4.80 -2.01
N LEU A 359 -6.17 -5.27 -1.57
CA LEU A 359 -7.36 -4.49 -1.25
C LEU A 359 -7.34 -4.17 0.25
N SER A 360 -6.84 -2.98 0.59
CA SER A 360 -6.63 -2.53 1.97
C SER A 360 -7.66 -1.47 2.33
N PHE A 361 -8.45 -1.73 3.36
CA PHE A 361 -9.55 -0.87 3.83
C PHE A 361 -9.29 -0.37 5.25
N ILE A 362 -9.75 0.86 5.53
CA ILE A 362 -9.83 1.42 6.89
C ILE A 362 -11.28 1.82 7.16
N ALA A 363 -11.82 1.30 8.24
CA ALA A 363 -13.12 1.69 8.79
C ALA A 363 -12.96 2.10 10.26
N HIS A 364 -13.41 3.28 10.64
CA HIS A 364 -13.24 3.77 11.99
C HIS A 364 -14.52 3.48 12.80
N PRO A 365 -14.43 2.80 13.96
CA PRO A 365 -15.59 2.64 14.85
C PRO A 365 -16.25 3.98 15.20
N ASP A 366 -15.44 5.06 15.28
CA ASP A 366 -15.87 6.42 15.58
C ASP A 366 -16.82 7.03 14.53
N TYR A 367 -16.78 6.57 13.28
CA TYR A 367 -17.60 7.08 12.18
C TYR A 367 -18.71 6.12 11.76
N LEU A 368 -18.86 5.00 12.45
CA LEU A 368 -19.87 3.97 12.20
C LEU A 368 -20.95 3.89 13.29
N LEU A 369 -21.05 4.93 14.13
CA LEU A 369 -22.05 5.00 15.20
C LEU A 369 -23.47 5.26 14.68
N ASP A 370 -23.60 5.92 13.53
CA ASP A 370 -24.90 6.15 12.91
C ASP A 370 -25.32 4.98 12.01
N GLU A 371 -26.61 4.64 12.03
CA GLU A 371 -27.14 3.46 11.31
C GLU A 371 -27.00 3.55 9.80
N ARG A 372 -26.86 4.76 9.23
CA ARG A 372 -26.67 4.92 7.78
C ARG A 372 -25.25 4.51 7.39
N ALA A 373 -24.24 5.05 8.07
CA ALA A 373 -22.85 4.66 7.87
C ALA A 373 -22.63 3.18 8.20
N TRP A 374 -23.25 2.69 9.28
CA TRP A 374 -23.25 1.27 9.63
C TRP A 374 -23.81 0.38 8.52
N GLY A 375 -24.95 0.75 7.92
CA GLY A 375 -25.54 0.01 6.81
C GLY A 375 -24.61 -0.09 5.60
N VAL A 376 -23.88 0.98 5.29
CA VAL A 376 -22.88 0.98 4.20
C VAL A 376 -21.67 0.12 4.57
N TYR A 377 -21.25 0.10 5.83
CA TYR A 377 -20.19 -0.80 6.31
C TYR A 377 -20.58 -2.28 6.16
N LEU A 378 -21.81 -2.66 6.51
CA LEU A 378 -22.30 -4.03 6.29
C LEU A 378 -22.35 -4.39 4.81
N GLN A 379 -22.72 -3.45 3.93
CA GLN A 379 -22.65 -3.68 2.48
C GLN A 379 -21.22 -3.94 2.01
N LEU A 380 -20.25 -3.18 2.53
CA LEU A 380 -18.84 -3.42 2.25
C LEU A 380 -18.42 -4.83 2.70
N LEU A 381 -18.75 -5.25 3.93
CA LEU A 381 -18.42 -6.61 4.40
C LEU A 381 -19.03 -7.70 3.50
N GLY A 382 -20.27 -7.51 3.03
CA GLY A 382 -20.89 -8.41 2.05
C GLY A 382 -20.14 -8.45 0.71
N MET A 383 -19.66 -7.31 0.23
CA MET A 383 -18.81 -7.27 -0.97
C MET A 383 -17.49 -8.03 -0.77
N LEU A 384 -16.82 -7.85 0.38
CA LEU A 384 -15.56 -8.56 0.69
C LEU A 384 -15.76 -10.08 0.78
N GLN A 385 -16.89 -10.50 1.36
CA GLN A 385 -17.28 -11.90 1.35
C GLN A 385 -17.44 -12.44 -0.09
N GLY A 386 -18.09 -11.69 -0.98
CA GLY A 386 -18.19 -12.05 -2.41
C GLY A 386 -16.82 -12.16 -3.09
N LEU A 387 -15.86 -11.29 -2.76
CA LEU A 387 -14.50 -11.39 -3.30
C LEU A 387 -13.79 -12.69 -2.89
N ARG A 388 -13.99 -13.14 -1.65
CA ARG A 388 -13.46 -14.42 -1.18
C ARG A 388 -14.15 -15.59 -1.91
N ASP A 389 -15.47 -15.60 -1.93
CA ASP A 389 -16.27 -16.76 -2.33
C ASP A 389 -16.38 -16.91 -3.86
N GLU A 390 -16.35 -15.80 -4.61
CA GLU A 390 -16.55 -15.78 -6.08
C GLU A 390 -15.29 -15.46 -6.87
N HIS A 391 -14.39 -14.63 -6.31
CA HIS A 391 -13.16 -14.20 -7.00
C HIS A 391 -11.89 -14.88 -6.49
N GLY A 392 -11.99 -15.74 -5.47
CA GLY A 392 -10.84 -16.45 -4.90
C GLY A 392 -9.81 -15.50 -4.27
N ALA A 393 -10.25 -14.35 -3.74
CA ALA A 393 -9.37 -13.44 -3.03
C ALA A 393 -9.01 -14.00 -1.65
N TRP A 394 -7.74 -13.85 -1.25
CA TRP A 394 -7.28 -14.26 0.06
C TRP A 394 -7.66 -13.21 1.12
N MET A 395 -8.53 -13.57 2.05
CA MET A 395 -8.86 -12.74 3.21
C MET A 395 -7.83 -12.97 4.31
N ALA A 396 -7.12 -11.92 4.73
CA ALA A 396 -6.06 -12.03 5.71
C ALA A 396 -5.98 -10.82 6.65
N ALA A 397 -5.56 -11.08 7.90
CA ALA A 397 -5.12 -10.01 8.79
C ALA A 397 -3.73 -9.49 8.34
N PRO A 398 -3.36 -8.23 8.65
CA PRO A 398 -2.09 -7.66 8.23
C PRO A 398 -0.85 -8.51 8.58
N ALA A 399 -0.82 -9.14 9.76
CA ALA A 399 0.30 -9.97 10.19
C ALA A 399 0.46 -11.26 9.37
N ASP A 400 -0.62 -11.78 8.77
CA ASP A 400 -0.55 -12.93 7.88
C ASP A 400 -0.05 -12.52 6.49
N VAL A 401 -0.45 -11.34 6.00
CA VAL A 401 0.12 -10.74 4.77
C VAL A 401 1.63 -10.50 4.93
N ASP A 402 2.06 -9.95 6.06
CA ASP A 402 3.48 -9.75 6.37
C ASP A 402 4.26 -11.06 6.39
N ARG A 403 3.71 -12.10 7.03
CA ARG A 403 4.35 -13.41 7.07
C ARG A 403 4.53 -13.99 5.67
N TRP A 404 3.48 -13.97 4.86
CA TRP A 404 3.50 -14.49 3.49
C TRP A 404 4.54 -13.76 2.63
N TRP A 405 4.62 -12.43 2.71
CA TRP A 405 5.61 -11.65 1.96
C TRP A 405 7.04 -11.90 2.34
N ARG A 406 7.31 -12.13 3.62
CA ARG A 406 8.65 -12.53 4.06
C ARG A 406 8.99 -13.95 3.61
N GLU A 407 8.07 -14.90 3.78
CA GLU A 407 8.26 -16.27 3.30
C GLU A 407 8.53 -16.28 1.79
N ARG A 408 7.70 -15.60 0.99
CA ARG A 408 7.87 -15.48 -0.46
C ARG A 408 9.19 -14.79 -0.84
N GLN A 409 9.65 -13.81 -0.06
CA GLN A 409 10.94 -13.14 -0.29
C GLN A 409 12.14 -14.08 -0.09
N GLU A 410 12.01 -15.12 0.74
CA GLU A 410 13.06 -16.12 0.97
C GLU A 410 12.94 -17.34 0.03
N MET A 411 11.81 -17.52 -0.66
CA MET A 411 11.62 -18.60 -1.63
C MET A 411 12.44 -18.38 -2.91
N SER A 412 12.76 -19.48 -3.58
CA SER A 412 13.41 -19.49 -4.89
C SER A 412 12.62 -20.32 -5.90
N LEU A 413 12.58 -19.83 -7.13
CA LEU A 413 12.03 -20.57 -8.26
C LEU A 413 13.17 -21.28 -8.99
N VAL A 414 13.12 -22.61 -9.02
CA VAL A 414 14.15 -23.46 -9.62
C VAL A 414 13.58 -24.27 -10.78
N HIS A 415 14.40 -24.56 -11.78
CA HIS A 415 14.04 -25.41 -12.90
C HIS A 415 14.76 -26.75 -12.76
N GLU A 416 14.03 -27.79 -12.38
CA GLU A 416 14.54 -29.13 -12.12
C GLU A 416 13.73 -30.14 -12.93
N ASP A 417 14.39 -31.12 -13.55
CA ASP A 417 13.75 -32.16 -14.37
C ASP A 417 12.81 -31.66 -15.49
N GLY A 418 13.05 -30.45 -15.99
CA GLY A 418 12.23 -29.84 -17.04
C GLY A 418 10.96 -29.14 -16.54
N GLU A 419 10.79 -28.99 -15.22
CA GLU A 419 9.66 -28.29 -14.61
C GLU A 419 10.12 -27.19 -13.64
N TRP A 420 9.34 -26.11 -13.59
CA TRP A 420 9.53 -25.03 -12.62
C TRP A 420 8.91 -25.40 -11.28
N THR A 421 9.70 -25.35 -10.20
CA THR A 421 9.25 -25.64 -8.84
C THR A 421 9.69 -24.53 -7.88
N VAL A 422 8.82 -24.20 -6.91
CA VAL A 422 9.15 -23.28 -5.83
C VAL A 422 9.77 -24.05 -4.66
N THR A 423 10.89 -23.57 -4.15
CA THR A 423 11.59 -24.13 -2.99
C THR A 423 11.75 -23.08 -1.89
N GLY A 424 11.93 -23.54 -0.65
CA GLY A 424 12.01 -22.68 0.56
C GLY A 424 10.87 -22.96 1.54
N ALA A 425 10.96 -22.36 2.74
CA ALA A 425 9.93 -22.48 3.76
C ALA A 425 8.62 -21.82 3.29
N GLY A 426 7.48 -22.49 3.49
CA GLY A 426 6.16 -22.02 3.05
C GLY A 426 5.82 -22.29 1.57
N SER A 427 6.72 -22.96 0.83
CA SER A 427 6.58 -23.20 -0.61
C SER A 427 5.38 -24.10 -0.97
N GLU A 428 4.81 -24.84 -0.01
CA GLU A 428 3.58 -25.62 -0.20
C GLU A 428 2.36 -24.75 -0.57
N ARG A 429 2.35 -23.50 -0.11
CA ARG A 429 1.32 -22.50 -0.47
C ARG A 429 1.68 -21.72 -1.73
N ALA A 430 2.93 -21.78 -2.19
CA ALA A 430 3.35 -21.05 -3.38
C ALA A 430 2.83 -21.70 -4.68
N ARG A 431 2.64 -20.87 -5.71
CA ARG A 431 2.32 -21.31 -7.07
C ARG A 431 3.31 -20.68 -8.04
N VAL A 432 3.68 -21.44 -9.05
CA VAL A 432 4.39 -20.88 -10.21
C VAL A 432 3.35 -20.20 -11.10
N ALA A 433 3.70 -19.03 -11.62
CA ALA A 433 2.95 -18.34 -12.65
C ALA A 433 3.86 -17.95 -13.81
N TRP A 434 3.29 -17.71 -14.98
CA TRP A 434 4.01 -17.32 -16.19
C TRP A 434 3.44 -16.02 -16.72
N ALA A 435 4.31 -15.04 -16.97
CA ALA A 435 3.95 -13.88 -17.76
C ALA A 435 4.11 -14.20 -19.25
N ARG A 436 3.08 -13.91 -20.04
CA ARG A 436 3.03 -14.17 -21.49
C ARG A 436 2.47 -12.97 -22.24
N LEU A 437 2.82 -12.86 -23.51
CA LEU A 437 2.22 -11.88 -24.41
C LEU A 437 0.93 -12.43 -25.00
N ASP A 438 -0.16 -11.71 -24.80
CA ASP A 438 -1.44 -11.91 -25.46
C ASP A 438 -1.89 -10.56 -26.06
N GLU A 439 -2.07 -10.52 -27.38
CA GLU A 439 -2.39 -9.29 -28.14
C GLU A 439 -1.53 -8.07 -27.77
N GLY A 440 -0.22 -8.28 -27.54
CA GLY A 440 0.73 -7.22 -27.16
C GLY A 440 0.60 -6.73 -25.71
N ARG A 441 -0.10 -7.49 -24.86
CA ARG A 441 -0.25 -7.23 -23.42
C ARG A 441 0.31 -8.39 -22.63
N VAL A 442 0.85 -8.10 -21.45
CA VAL A 442 1.27 -9.15 -20.53
C VAL A 442 0.08 -9.66 -19.75
N VAL A 443 -0.18 -10.97 -19.86
CA VAL A 443 -1.16 -11.72 -19.07
C VAL A 443 -0.41 -12.73 -18.19
N TYR A 444 -1.07 -13.18 -17.11
CA TYR A 444 -0.51 -14.15 -16.18
C TYR A 444 -1.31 -15.45 -16.17
N ASP A 445 -0.61 -16.55 -16.38
CA ASP A 445 -1.16 -17.90 -16.19
C ASP A 445 -0.63 -18.47 -14.88
N VAL A 446 -1.52 -18.91 -13.98
CA VAL A 446 -1.13 -19.47 -12.68
C VAL A 446 -1.28 -20.98 -12.70
N SER A 447 -0.27 -21.70 -12.19
CA SER A 447 -0.35 -23.14 -12.02
C SER A 447 -1.52 -23.54 -11.12
N PRO A 448 -2.25 -24.64 -11.44
CA PRO A 448 -3.31 -25.13 -10.58
C PRO A 448 -2.81 -25.43 -9.17
N ALA A 449 -3.70 -25.35 -8.18
CA ALA A 449 -3.37 -25.79 -6.83
C ALA A 449 -2.94 -27.26 -6.83
N ARG A 450 -1.80 -27.56 -6.16
CA ARG A 450 -1.41 -28.94 -5.88
C ARG A 450 -2.57 -29.57 -5.12
N ARG A 451 -3.21 -30.59 -5.71
CA ARG A 451 -4.22 -31.39 -4.99
C ARG A 451 -3.55 -31.91 -3.73
N ALA A 452 -4.18 -31.71 -2.58
CA ALA A 452 -3.75 -32.35 -1.35
C ALA A 452 -3.68 -33.86 -1.60
N ALA A 453 -2.49 -34.44 -1.41
CA ALA A 453 -2.25 -35.87 -1.56
C ALA A 453 -2.89 -36.66 -0.42
#